data_AF-A0A9K3KFP8-F1
#
_entry.id   AF-A0A9K3KFP8-F1
#
_cell.length_a   1.000
_cell.length_b   1.000
_cell.length_c   1.000
_cell.angle_alpha   90.00
_cell.angle_beta   90.00
_cell.angle_gamma   90.00
#
_symmetry.space_group_name_H-M   'P 1'
#
loop_
_entity.id
_entity.type
_entity.pdbx_description
1 polymer ?
#
loop_
_entity_poly.entity_id
_entity_poly.type
_entity_poly.pdbx_seq_one_letter_code
_entity_poly.pdbx_strand_id
1 'polypeptide(L)'
;MTLFRRVLVPLLATLVVTPCPCQSFVPTSPTSVTINCPFARQSTYLFSTLVSQPVEQSKYIQMMAWLQDNGAVINDKIEIRASSQGDGYGAFVNEPVAEGELLFEIPRNLCLTIEDATGDADCGKLFTQLIEKVGPGGNTVAMAGYMAKEYLISLEDEGFREDAAKKSRWGPYFYTLPWRRGVNNQEHVLFWEDERVETLLVGSLCYGEATSLREEVALAIRILGPMVSKPIQVARGKMTNSGFRFPWQTNDREASYVDPRDVAEGLPEAVNLLVDS
;
A
#
# COMPACT_ATOMS: atom_id res chain seq x y z
N MET A 1 1.01 -12.12 -13.66
CA MET A 1 -0.20 -11.47 -13.09
C MET A 1 -0.56 -11.95 -11.69
N THR A 2 -0.37 -13.24 -11.34
CA THR A 2 -0.73 -13.77 -10.01
C THR A 2 0.01 -13.10 -8.84
N LEU A 3 1.30 -12.81 -8.99
CA LEU A 3 2.08 -12.08 -7.97
C LEU A 3 1.59 -10.62 -7.81
N PHE A 4 1.27 -9.96 -8.92
CA PHE A 4 0.75 -8.59 -8.92
C PHE A 4 -0.60 -8.49 -8.18
N ARG A 5 -1.52 -9.44 -8.42
CA ARG A 5 -2.78 -9.55 -7.67
C ARG A 5 -2.58 -9.80 -6.18
N ARG A 6 -1.53 -10.54 -5.79
CA ARG A 6 -1.23 -10.82 -4.38
C ARG A 6 -0.71 -9.60 -3.62
N VAL A 7 -0.07 -8.66 -4.32
CA VAL A 7 0.53 -7.43 -3.76
C VAL A 7 -0.45 -6.27 -3.77
N LEU A 8 -1.21 -6.12 -4.85
CA LEU A 8 -2.07 -4.95 -5.03
C LEU A 8 -3.35 -5.00 -4.17
N VAL A 9 -3.90 -6.20 -3.91
CA VAL A 9 -5.12 -6.33 -3.08
C VAL A 9 -4.85 -5.91 -1.62
N PRO A 10 -3.77 -6.33 -0.94
CA PRO A 10 -3.41 -5.81 0.38
C PRO A 10 -3.17 -4.30 0.43
N LEU A 11 -2.56 -3.73 -0.61
CA LEU A 11 -2.34 -2.29 -0.69
C LEU A 11 -3.65 -1.51 -0.81
N LEU A 12 -4.51 -1.93 -1.74
CA LEU A 12 -5.82 -1.30 -1.91
C LEU A 12 -6.68 -1.49 -0.66
N ALA A 13 -6.65 -2.65 0.00
CA ALA A 13 -7.32 -2.84 1.28
C ALA A 13 -6.81 -1.89 2.38
N THR A 14 -5.49 -1.65 2.43
CA THR A 14 -4.90 -0.75 3.42
C THR A 14 -5.23 0.71 3.14
N LEU A 15 -5.28 1.11 1.86
CA LEU A 15 -5.55 2.49 1.45
C LEU A 15 -7.05 2.85 1.44
N VAL A 16 -7.93 1.90 1.14
CA VAL A 16 -9.38 2.11 1.08
C VAL A 16 -10.03 2.16 2.48
N VAL A 17 -9.41 1.57 3.50
CA VAL A 17 -9.91 1.64 4.89
C VAL A 17 -9.57 2.98 5.58
N THR A 18 -8.80 3.85 4.91
CA THR A 18 -8.45 5.19 5.44
C THR A 18 -9.07 6.39 4.70
N PRO A 19 -10.38 6.47 4.37
CA PRO A 19 -10.99 7.72 4.00
C PRO A 19 -11.65 8.27 5.28
N CYS A 20 -10.86 8.87 6.17
CA CYS A 20 -11.46 9.74 7.17
C CYS A 20 -11.81 11.05 6.44
N PRO A 21 -13.09 11.47 6.36
CA PRO A 21 -13.49 12.71 5.70
C PRO A 21 -13.21 13.87 6.65
N CYS A 22 -11.94 14.11 6.97
CA CYS A 22 -11.50 15.30 7.66
C CYS A 22 -10.61 16.07 6.69
N GLN A 23 -11.24 17.03 6.01
CA GLN A 23 -10.69 18.26 5.43
C GLN A 23 -9.29 18.19 4.80
N SER A 24 -9.22 18.62 3.54
CA SER A 24 -8.02 19.07 2.84
C SER A 24 -7.13 19.96 3.74
N PHE A 25 -6.18 19.35 4.43
CA PHE A 25 -5.13 20.02 5.16
C PHE A 25 -3.92 20.09 4.23
N VAL A 26 -3.63 21.26 3.69
CA VAL A 26 -2.33 21.54 3.06
C VAL A 26 -1.37 21.87 4.20
N PRO A 27 -0.41 21.00 4.59
CA PRO A 27 0.51 21.31 5.67
C PRO A 27 1.71 22.05 5.08
N THR A 28 1.87 23.32 5.44
CA THR A 28 3.10 24.10 5.20
C THR A 28 4.08 24.03 6.38
N SER A 29 3.86 23.16 7.36
CA SER A 29 4.69 23.01 8.57
C SER A 29 4.82 21.54 9.00
N PRO A 30 5.89 21.15 9.72
CA PRO A 30 6.02 19.81 10.28
C PRO A 30 4.85 19.48 11.22
N THR A 31 4.26 18.31 11.04
CA THR A 31 3.06 17.87 11.75
C THR A 31 3.46 17.17 13.05
N SER A 32 3.28 17.82 14.19
CA SER A 32 3.37 17.18 15.51
C SER A 32 2.05 16.47 15.83
N VAL A 33 2.09 15.17 16.12
CA VAL A 33 0.92 14.40 16.57
C VAL A 33 0.91 14.32 18.09
N THR A 34 -0.07 14.95 18.73
CA THR A 34 -0.30 14.85 20.19
C THR A 34 -1.41 13.84 20.46
N ILE A 35 -1.13 12.77 21.21
CA ILE A 35 -2.11 11.73 21.54
C ILE A 35 -2.65 11.96 22.96
N ASN A 36 -3.96 12.18 23.07
CA ASN A 36 -4.67 12.22 24.36
C ASN A 36 -5.31 10.86 24.65
N CYS A 37 -4.92 10.21 25.76
CA CYS A 37 -5.43 8.90 26.17
C CYS A 37 -6.37 9.00 27.38
N PRO A 38 -7.69 8.73 27.24
CA PRO A 38 -8.57 8.52 28.39
C PRO A 38 -8.67 7.02 28.74
N PHE A 39 -8.20 6.69 29.94
CA PHE A 39 -8.63 5.60 30.84
C PHE A 39 -9.17 4.27 30.22
N ALA A 40 -8.36 3.20 30.28
CA ALA A 40 -8.73 1.86 29.79
C ALA A 40 -9.38 0.98 30.87
N ARG A 41 -10.56 0.39 30.57
CA ARG A 41 -11.14 -0.76 31.29
C ARG A 41 -10.57 -2.06 30.72
N GLN A 42 -10.08 -2.95 31.58
CA GLN A 42 -9.57 -4.26 31.18
C GLN A 42 -10.72 -5.24 30.92
N SER A 43 -10.76 -5.81 29.71
CA SER A 43 -11.59 -6.97 29.36
C SER A 43 -10.65 -8.13 29.03
N THR A 44 -10.79 -9.25 29.74
CA THR A 44 -9.94 -10.43 29.62
C THR A 44 -10.43 -11.33 28.48
N TYR A 45 -9.70 -11.38 27.37
CA TYR A 45 -9.85 -12.39 26.31
C TYR A 45 -8.69 -13.39 26.38
N LEU A 46 -9.00 -14.69 26.32
CA LEU A 46 -8.00 -15.76 26.23
C LEU A 46 -7.51 -15.86 24.78
N PHE A 47 -6.38 -15.21 24.47
CA PHE A 47 -5.69 -15.39 23.20
C PHE A 47 -4.61 -16.47 23.31
N SER A 48 -4.58 -17.36 22.32
CA SER A 48 -3.52 -18.35 22.12
C SER A 48 -2.22 -17.64 21.72
N THR A 49 -1.22 -17.63 22.59
CA THR A 49 0.13 -17.09 22.32
C THR A 49 0.84 -17.89 21.24
N LEU A 50 0.72 -17.45 19.99
CA LEU A 50 1.67 -17.79 18.93
C LEU A 50 2.93 -16.94 19.15
N VAL A 51 4.03 -17.60 19.52
CA VAL A 51 5.34 -16.97 19.68
C VAL A 51 5.83 -16.53 18.28
N SER A 52 5.71 -15.23 17.97
CA SER A 52 6.31 -14.63 16.77
C SER A 52 7.83 -14.80 16.80
N GLN A 53 8.41 -15.18 15.66
CA GLN A 53 9.83 -15.50 15.52
C GLN A 53 10.72 -14.24 15.51
N PRO A 54 11.98 -14.34 16.01
CA PRO A 54 12.92 -13.21 16.08
C PRO A 54 13.25 -12.52 14.75
N VAL A 55 13.01 -13.21 13.62
CA VAL A 55 13.22 -12.68 12.26
C VAL A 55 12.26 -11.52 11.93
N GLU A 56 11.08 -11.46 12.54
CA GLU A 56 10.12 -10.38 12.25
C GLU A 56 10.40 -9.09 13.01
N GLN A 57 11.22 -9.12 14.07
CA GLN A 57 11.57 -7.91 14.82
C GLN A 57 12.71 -7.14 14.12
N SER A 58 13.60 -7.83 13.41
CA SER A 58 14.76 -7.21 12.73
C SER A 58 14.34 -6.21 11.65
N LYS A 59 13.26 -6.48 10.89
CA LYS A 59 12.77 -5.56 9.86
C LYS A 59 12.32 -4.20 10.42
N TYR A 60 11.73 -4.18 11.61
CA TYR A 60 11.33 -2.92 12.24
C TYR A 60 12.54 -2.16 12.77
N ILE A 61 13.54 -2.85 13.31
CA ILE A 61 14.81 -2.22 13.70
C ILE A 61 15.47 -1.55 12.49
N GLN A 62 15.50 -2.23 11.35
CA GLN A 62 16.02 -1.66 10.09
C GLN A 62 15.21 -0.43 9.63
N MET A 63 13.88 -0.48 9.71
CA MET A 63 13.03 0.66 9.39
C MET A 63 13.29 1.86 10.32
N MET A 64 13.44 1.63 11.63
CA MET A 64 13.68 2.69 12.61
C MET A 64 15.05 3.34 12.40
N ALA A 65 16.09 2.53 12.14
CA ALA A 65 17.40 3.04 11.76
C ALA A 65 17.33 3.89 10.48
N TRP A 66 16.65 3.39 9.44
CA TRP A 66 16.44 4.14 8.20
C TRP A 66 15.71 5.47 8.42
N LEU A 67 14.67 5.51 9.27
CA LEU A 67 13.97 6.74 9.60
C LEU A 67 14.93 7.76 10.26
N GLN A 68 15.67 7.34 11.28
CA GLN A 68 16.61 8.19 12.01
C GLN A 68 17.75 8.70 11.10
N ASP A 69 18.31 7.83 10.26
CA ASP A 69 19.35 8.18 9.29
C ASP A 69 18.89 9.23 8.26
N ASN A 70 17.58 9.35 8.05
CA ASN A 70 16.97 10.30 7.12
C ASN A 70 16.31 11.50 7.83
N GLY A 71 16.65 11.73 9.10
CA GLY A 71 16.27 12.93 9.85
C GLY A 71 14.94 12.84 10.57
N ALA A 72 14.35 11.64 10.72
CA ALA A 72 13.24 11.45 11.64
C ALA A 72 13.72 11.56 13.09
N VAL A 73 12.92 12.21 13.94
CA VAL A 73 13.13 12.23 15.38
C VAL A 73 12.28 11.12 15.97
N ILE A 74 12.89 10.20 16.70
CA ILE A 74 12.19 9.12 17.39
C ILE A 74 12.70 9.09 18.82
N ASN A 75 11.78 9.27 19.77
CA ASN A 75 12.05 9.21 21.19
C ASN A 75 12.52 7.78 21.57
N ASP A 76 13.58 7.69 22.37
CA ASP A 76 14.19 6.44 22.83
C ASP A 76 13.27 5.62 23.75
N LYS A 77 12.23 6.25 24.29
CA LYS A 77 11.18 5.59 25.05
C LYS A 77 10.22 4.75 24.20
N ILE A 78 10.31 4.85 22.87
CA ILE A 78 9.43 4.13 21.95
C ILE A 78 10.13 2.88 21.43
N GLU A 79 9.45 1.76 21.54
CA GLU A 79 9.83 0.50 20.90
C GLU A 79 8.71 -0.02 20.01
N ILE A 80 9.08 -0.65 18.89
CA ILE A 80 8.13 -1.42 18.08
C ILE A 80 8.23 -2.88 18.51
N ARG A 81 7.12 -3.46 18.95
CA ARG A 81 7.02 -4.87 19.33
C ARG A 81 5.68 -5.46 18.92
N ALA A 82 5.59 -6.78 18.98
CA ALA A 82 4.34 -7.49 18.75
C ALA A 82 3.28 -7.05 19.78
N SER A 83 2.04 -6.91 19.34
CA SER A 83 0.92 -6.53 20.21
C SER A 83 0.59 -7.65 21.20
N SER A 84 0.32 -7.27 22.45
CA SER A 84 -0.19 -8.19 23.47
C SER A 84 -1.73 -8.24 23.53
N GLN A 85 -2.39 -7.32 22.83
CA GLN A 85 -3.86 -7.13 22.84
C GLN A 85 -4.52 -7.57 21.52
N GLY A 86 -3.74 -8.08 20.57
CA GLY A 86 -4.19 -8.50 19.25
C GLY A 86 -3.01 -8.93 18.41
N ASP A 87 -3.22 -9.12 17.11
CA ASP A 87 -2.15 -9.52 16.20
C ASP A 87 -1.45 -8.32 15.57
N GLY A 88 -0.22 -8.56 15.13
CA GLY A 88 0.62 -7.56 14.48
C GLY A 88 1.54 -6.81 15.43
N TYR A 89 2.00 -5.65 14.98
CA TYR A 89 3.00 -4.84 15.65
C TYR A 89 2.44 -3.46 15.98
N GLY A 90 2.89 -2.91 17.09
CA GLY A 90 2.52 -1.56 17.54
C GLY A 90 3.72 -0.82 18.12
N ALA A 91 3.57 0.49 18.27
CA ALA A 91 4.49 1.31 19.02
C ALA A 91 4.11 1.27 20.50
N PHE A 92 5.08 0.96 21.35
CA PHE A 92 4.93 0.87 22.80
C PHE A 92 5.91 1.80 23.47
N VAL A 93 5.49 2.28 24.63
CA VAL A 93 6.29 3.13 25.48
C VAL A 93 6.89 2.25 26.59
N ASN A 94 8.21 2.27 26.76
CA ASN A 94 8.93 1.50 27.78
C ASN A 94 9.16 2.30 29.08
N GLU A 95 8.98 3.61 29.06
CA GLU A 95 9.20 4.53 30.19
C GLU A 95 8.09 5.59 30.29
N PRO A 96 7.80 6.16 31.48
CA PRO A 96 6.80 7.22 31.60
C PRO A 96 7.05 8.40 30.63
N VAL A 97 6.01 8.79 29.91
CA VAL A 97 6.00 9.92 28.97
C VAL A 97 5.13 11.03 29.56
N ALA A 98 5.64 12.26 29.56
CA ALA A 98 4.90 13.42 30.04
C ALA A 98 3.87 13.91 29.00
N GLU A 99 2.82 14.59 29.46
CA GLU A 99 1.86 15.24 28.56
C GLU A 99 2.58 16.27 27.68
N GLY A 100 2.36 16.19 26.36
CA GLY A 100 3.00 17.07 25.38
C GLY A 100 4.45 16.71 25.01
N GLU A 101 5.01 15.62 25.55
CA GLU A 101 6.33 15.13 25.15
C GLU A 101 6.33 14.64 23.70
N LEU A 102 7.33 15.06 22.91
CA LEU A 102 7.48 14.64 21.51
C LEU A 102 7.90 13.16 21.46
N LEU A 103 7.04 12.35 20.86
CA LEU A 103 7.26 10.92 20.67
C LEU A 103 7.99 10.62 19.36
N PHE A 104 7.50 11.17 18.26
CA PHE A 104 8.15 11.04 16.96
C PHE A 104 7.82 12.23 16.07
N GLU A 105 8.73 12.55 15.16
CA GLU A 105 8.55 13.50 14.08
C GLU A 105 9.06 12.86 12.79
N ILE A 106 8.18 12.74 11.78
CA ILE A 106 8.51 12.15 10.48
C ILE A 106 8.56 13.27 9.43
N PRO A 107 9.75 13.58 8.89
CA PRO A 107 9.90 14.51 7.78
C PRO A 107 9.04 14.14 6.56
N ARG A 108 8.46 15.14 5.89
CA ARG A 108 7.58 14.92 4.72
C ARG A 108 8.27 14.14 3.59
N ASN A 109 9.58 14.29 3.44
CA ASN A 109 10.37 13.55 2.44
C ASN A 109 10.50 12.06 2.75
N LEU A 110 10.10 11.57 3.93
CA LEU A 110 10.02 10.14 4.24
C LEU A 110 8.61 9.59 4.06
N CYS A 111 7.61 10.46 3.93
CA CYS A 111 6.27 10.07 3.53
C CYS A 111 6.26 9.67 2.05
N LEU A 112 5.43 8.69 1.72
CA LEU A 112 5.11 8.34 0.35
C LEU A 112 3.86 9.14 -0.06
N THR A 113 3.98 10.01 -1.06
CA THR A 113 2.90 10.93 -1.44
C THR A 113 2.45 10.77 -2.89
N ILE A 114 1.33 11.42 -3.24
CA ILE A 114 0.82 11.41 -4.62
C ILE A 114 1.79 12.10 -5.59
N GLU A 115 2.56 13.07 -5.11
CA GLU A 115 3.61 13.72 -5.88
C GLU A 115 4.74 12.74 -6.23
N ASP A 116 5.07 11.79 -5.36
CA ASP A 116 6.04 10.72 -5.69
C ASP A 116 5.48 9.81 -6.79
N ALA A 117 4.20 9.43 -6.70
CA ALA A 117 3.57 8.58 -7.71
C ALA A 117 3.46 9.29 -9.07
N THR A 118 2.98 10.54 -9.10
CA THR A 118 2.79 11.32 -10.34
C THR A 118 4.10 11.88 -10.91
N GLY A 119 5.10 12.08 -10.06
CA GLY A 119 6.46 12.47 -10.46
C GLY A 119 7.33 11.30 -10.94
N ASP A 120 6.84 10.07 -10.85
CA ASP A 120 7.57 8.87 -11.25
C ASP A 120 7.95 8.89 -12.73
N ALA A 121 9.20 8.54 -13.03
CA ALA A 121 9.72 8.60 -14.40
C ALA A 121 9.06 7.59 -15.36
N ASP A 122 8.63 6.44 -14.84
CA ASP A 122 8.08 5.35 -15.65
C ASP A 122 6.55 5.46 -15.80
N CYS A 123 5.86 5.66 -14.68
CA CYS A 123 4.41 5.59 -14.59
C CYS A 123 3.74 6.94 -14.32
N GLY A 124 4.49 7.99 -13.96
CA GLY A 124 3.93 9.23 -13.43
C GLY A 124 2.94 9.90 -14.36
N LYS A 125 3.28 10.01 -15.66
CA LYS A 125 2.37 10.56 -16.69
C LYS A 125 1.07 9.77 -16.82
N LEU A 126 1.12 8.43 -16.72
CA LEU A 126 -0.07 7.58 -16.80
C LEU A 126 -0.93 7.75 -15.55
N PHE A 127 -0.32 7.89 -14.38
CA PHE A 127 -1.03 8.18 -13.14
C PHE A 127 -1.67 9.56 -13.14
N THR A 128 -1.00 10.60 -13.63
CA THR A 128 -1.60 11.93 -13.81
C THR A 128 -2.83 11.86 -14.71
N GLN A 129 -2.73 11.20 -15.87
CA GLN A 129 -3.87 11.02 -16.78
C GLN A 129 -5.01 10.22 -16.15
N LEU A 130 -4.68 9.21 -15.34
CA LEU A 130 -5.69 8.44 -14.60
C LEU A 130 -6.44 9.32 -13.61
N ILE A 131 -5.72 10.12 -12.82
CA ILE A 131 -6.30 11.02 -11.81
C ILE A 131 -7.18 12.09 -12.49
N GLU A 132 -6.71 12.69 -13.58
CA GLU A 132 -7.47 13.69 -14.34
C GLU A 132 -8.78 13.12 -14.91
N LYS A 133 -8.78 11.85 -15.33
CA LYS A 133 -9.97 11.20 -15.91
C LYS A 133 -10.95 10.67 -14.88
N VAL A 134 -10.45 10.10 -13.79
CA VAL A 134 -11.25 9.34 -12.80
C VAL A 134 -11.61 10.20 -11.59
N GLY A 135 -10.91 11.33 -11.40
CA GLY A 135 -11.09 12.20 -10.24
C GLY A 135 -10.46 11.63 -8.97
N PRO A 136 -11.03 11.90 -7.78
CA PRO A 136 -10.41 11.56 -6.49
C PRO A 136 -10.06 10.08 -6.31
N GLY A 137 -10.87 9.16 -6.85
CA GLY A 137 -10.59 7.72 -6.81
C GLY A 137 -9.31 7.32 -7.55
N GLY A 138 -8.91 8.11 -8.55
CA GLY A 138 -7.65 7.92 -9.28
C GLY A 138 -6.41 8.06 -8.40
N ASN A 139 -6.47 8.87 -7.32
CA ASN A 139 -5.35 9.04 -6.39
C ASN A 139 -5.02 7.73 -5.68
N THR A 140 -6.05 7.05 -5.15
CA THR A 140 -5.88 5.76 -4.45
C THR A 140 -5.30 4.70 -5.38
N VAL A 141 -5.82 4.62 -6.61
CA VAL A 141 -5.35 3.66 -7.62
C VAL A 141 -3.90 3.97 -8.03
N ALA A 142 -3.57 5.25 -8.27
CA ALA A 142 -2.20 5.68 -8.59
C ALA A 142 -1.21 5.34 -7.47
N MET A 143 -1.56 5.65 -6.21
CA MET A 143 -0.74 5.33 -5.04
C MET A 143 -0.52 3.83 -4.89
N ALA A 144 -1.59 3.03 -4.98
CA ALA A 144 -1.49 1.58 -4.90
C ALA A 144 -0.63 1.00 -6.04
N GLY A 145 -0.78 1.53 -7.26
CA GLY A 145 0.04 1.17 -8.41
C GLY A 145 1.52 1.48 -8.20
N TYR A 146 1.82 2.68 -7.70
CA TYR A 146 3.19 3.11 -7.41
C TYR A 146 3.83 2.26 -6.30
N MET A 147 3.14 2.04 -5.18
CA MET A 147 3.59 1.16 -4.10
C MET A 147 3.84 -0.28 -4.59
N ALA A 148 2.92 -0.82 -5.41
CA ALA A 148 3.08 -2.15 -5.97
C ALA A 148 4.28 -2.22 -6.92
N LYS A 149 4.52 -1.18 -7.71
CA LYS A 149 5.70 -1.08 -8.59
C LYS A 149 6.99 -1.12 -7.77
N GLU A 150 7.13 -0.20 -6.81
CA GLU A 150 8.33 -0.09 -5.97
C GLU A 150 8.61 -1.39 -5.20
N TYR A 151 7.57 -1.96 -4.58
CA TYR A 151 7.70 -3.22 -3.87
C TYR A 151 8.13 -4.36 -4.79
N LEU A 152 7.48 -4.51 -5.97
CA LEU A 152 7.82 -5.59 -6.89
C LEU A 152 9.22 -5.43 -7.46
N ILE A 153 9.66 -4.20 -7.77
CA ILE A 153 11.05 -3.95 -8.18
C ILE A 153 12.02 -4.34 -7.06
N SER A 154 11.71 -4.01 -5.81
CA SER A 154 12.56 -4.40 -4.67
C SER A 154 12.69 -5.92 -4.47
N LEU A 155 11.70 -6.71 -4.91
CA LEU A 155 11.73 -8.17 -4.81
C LEU A 155 12.53 -8.87 -5.92
N GLU A 156 12.62 -8.28 -7.11
CA GLU A 156 13.23 -8.95 -8.27
C GLU A 156 14.76 -8.84 -8.28
N ASP A 157 15.29 -7.83 -7.60
CA ASP A 157 16.72 -7.55 -7.61
C ASP A 157 17.53 -8.50 -6.72
N GLU A 158 16.88 -9.15 -5.76
CA GLU A 158 17.56 -10.00 -4.80
C GLU A 158 16.73 -11.24 -4.51
N GLY A 159 17.35 -12.42 -4.61
CA GLY A 159 16.80 -13.61 -3.98
C GLY A 159 16.75 -13.42 -2.46
N PHE A 160 15.73 -12.74 -1.94
CA PHE A 160 15.39 -12.59 -0.53
C PHE A 160 16.59 -12.39 0.42
N ARG A 161 17.56 -11.54 0.06
CA ARG A 161 18.66 -11.16 0.97
C ARG A 161 18.35 -9.83 1.66
N GLU A 162 18.94 -9.65 2.82
CA GLU A 162 18.73 -8.52 3.74
C GLU A 162 19.16 -7.16 3.13
N ASP A 163 19.81 -7.17 1.96
CA ASP A 163 20.28 -5.99 1.25
C ASP A 163 19.23 -5.33 0.33
N ALA A 164 18.08 -6.00 0.08
CA ALA A 164 17.06 -5.59 -0.91
C ALA A 164 16.42 -4.24 -0.60
N ALA A 165 16.51 -3.80 0.66
CA ALA A 165 16.06 -2.50 1.10
C ALA A 165 16.84 -1.32 0.47
N LYS A 166 17.94 -1.56 -0.24
CA LYS A 166 18.86 -0.51 -0.71
C LYS A 166 18.47 0.17 -2.03
N LYS A 167 17.57 -0.40 -2.84
CA LYS A 167 17.26 0.17 -4.18
C LYS A 167 16.02 1.05 -4.24
N SER A 168 14.92 0.67 -3.57
CA SER A 168 13.79 1.60 -3.42
C SER A 168 14.08 2.52 -2.24
N ARG A 169 13.85 3.81 -2.42
CA ARG A 169 13.97 4.81 -1.34
C ARG A 169 13.14 4.43 -0.10
N TRP A 170 12.00 3.76 -0.30
CA TRP A 170 11.11 3.31 0.76
C TRP A 170 11.22 1.81 1.05
N GLY A 171 12.29 1.15 0.60
CA GLY A 171 12.52 -0.29 0.78
C GLY A 171 12.32 -0.78 2.23
N PRO A 172 12.98 -0.14 3.24
CA PRO A 172 12.80 -0.50 4.64
C PRO A 172 11.34 -0.40 5.11
N TYR A 173 10.61 0.63 4.67
CA TYR A 173 9.19 0.79 4.97
C TYR A 173 8.35 -0.31 4.31
N PHE A 174 8.54 -0.58 3.01
CA PHE A 174 7.81 -1.66 2.35
C PHE A 174 8.08 -3.02 2.98
N TYR A 175 9.29 -3.28 3.48
CA TYR A 175 9.61 -4.55 4.10
C TYR A 175 8.82 -4.81 5.40
N THR A 176 8.39 -3.76 6.10
CA THR A 176 7.55 -3.91 7.29
C THR A 176 6.08 -4.18 6.96
N LEU A 177 5.63 -3.83 5.75
CA LEU A 177 4.24 -4.00 5.35
C LEU A 177 3.84 -5.49 5.23
N PRO A 178 2.58 -5.82 5.57
CA PRO A 178 2.05 -7.18 5.49
C PRO A 178 1.60 -7.54 4.05
N TRP A 179 2.53 -8.05 3.26
CA TRP A 179 2.26 -8.47 1.86
C TRP A 179 1.65 -9.87 1.71
N ARG A 180 1.56 -10.63 2.81
CA ARG A 180 1.05 -12.00 2.82
C ARG A 180 -0.30 -12.02 3.53
N ARG A 181 -1.26 -12.73 2.93
CA ARG A 181 -2.57 -12.98 3.55
C ARG A 181 -2.41 -13.75 4.85
N GLY A 182 -3.32 -13.52 5.80
CA GLY A 182 -3.31 -14.18 7.11
C GLY A 182 -2.19 -13.74 8.04
N VAL A 183 -1.40 -12.73 7.68
CA VAL A 183 -0.42 -12.11 8.56
C VAL A 183 -1.08 -10.91 9.24
N ASN A 184 -0.86 -10.74 10.55
CA ASN A 184 -1.38 -9.62 11.36
C ASN A 184 -2.92 -9.47 11.34
N ASN A 185 -3.69 -10.57 11.26
CA ASN A 185 -5.16 -10.53 11.15
C ASN A 185 -5.70 -9.60 10.06
N GLN A 186 -4.99 -9.48 8.93
CA GLN A 186 -5.48 -8.74 7.78
C GLN A 186 -6.59 -9.48 7.02
N GLU A 187 -7.68 -9.78 7.72
CA GLU A 187 -8.84 -10.50 7.21
C GLU A 187 -9.86 -9.53 6.60
N HIS A 188 -9.40 -8.64 5.70
CA HIS A 188 -10.28 -7.76 4.94
C HIS A 188 -11.22 -8.59 4.05
N VAL A 189 -12.47 -8.15 3.86
CA VAL A 189 -13.49 -8.85 3.05
C VAL A 189 -13.05 -9.10 1.59
N LEU A 190 -12.06 -8.33 1.12
CA LEU A 190 -11.43 -8.48 -0.20
C LEU A 190 -10.70 -9.82 -0.37
N PHE A 191 -10.35 -10.47 0.75
CA PHE A 191 -9.65 -11.75 0.76
C PHE A 191 -10.56 -12.94 1.04
N TRP A 192 -11.80 -12.70 1.45
CA TRP A 192 -12.73 -13.76 1.79
C TRP A 192 -13.15 -14.51 0.53
N GLU A 193 -13.45 -15.79 0.68
CA GLU A 193 -14.06 -16.57 -0.40
C GLU A 193 -15.47 -16.02 -0.69
N ASP A 194 -15.91 -16.12 -1.94
CA ASP A 194 -17.21 -15.59 -2.35
C ASP A 194 -18.34 -16.25 -1.56
N GLU A 195 -18.29 -17.57 -1.37
CA GLU A 195 -19.24 -18.33 -0.55
C GLU A 195 -19.33 -17.81 0.88
N ARG A 196 -18.22 -17.38 1.48
CA ARG A 196 -18.19 -16.82 2.83
C ARG A 196 -18.84 -15.44 2.89
N VAL A 197 -18.63 -14.61 1.87
CA VAL A 197 -19.30 -13.31 1.76
C VAL A 197 -20.80 -13.49 1.58
N GLU A 198 -21.21 -14.40 0.69
CA GLU A 198 -22.62 -14.74 0.49
C GLU A 198 -23.27 -15.26 1.78
N THR A 199 -22.63 -16.22 2.44
CA THR A 199 -23.23 -16.88 3.61
C THR A 199 -23.31 -15.96 4.83
N LEU A 200 -22.29 -15.12 5.05
CA LEU A 200 -22.18 -14.32 6.28
C LEU A 200 -22.74 -12.91 6.15
N LEU A 201 -22.70 -12.32 4.96
CA LEU A 201 -23.07 -10.91 4.78
C LEU A 201 -24.44 -10.73 4.11
N VAL A 202 -24.97 -11.70 3.35
CA VAL A 202 -26.29 -11.53 2.71
C VAL A 202 -27.37 -11.20 3.74
N GLY A 203 -28.12 -10.13 3.47
CA GLY A 203 -29.12 -9.57 4.38
C GLY A 203 -28.59 -8.54 5.37
N SER A 204 -27.26 -8.35 5.45
CA SER A 204 -26.64 -7.22 6.15
C SER A 204 -26.49 -6.02 5.21
N LEU A 205 -26.36 -4.83 5.79
CA LEU A 205 -26.05 -3.60 5.04
C LEU A 205 -24.65 -3.65 4.40
N CYS A 206 -23.73 -4.44 4.96
CA CYS A 206 -22.34 -4.50 4.52
C CYS A 206 -22.13 -5.38 3.28
N TYR A 207 -23.13 -6.16 2.86
CA TYR A 207 -23.00 -7.03 1.68
C TYR A 207 -22.80 -6.23 0.39
N GLY A 208 -23.63 -5.22 0.16
CA GLY A 208 -23.52 -4.37 -1.02
C GLY A 208 -22.21 -3.58 -1.08
N GLU A 209 -21.75 -3.07 0.06
CA GLU A 209 -20.45 -2.40 0.16
C GLU A 209 -19.29 -3.37 -0.13
N ALA A 210 -19.34 -4.59 0.43
CA ALA A 210 -18.32 -5.60 0.21
C ALA A 210 -18.23 -6.06 -1.25
N THR A 211 -19.36 -6.29 -1.92
CA THR A 211 -19.37 -6.69 -3.34
C THR A 211 -18.89 -5.55 -4.23
N SER A 212 -19.41 -4.33 -4.04
CA SER A 212 -18.99 -3.14 -4.78
C SER A 212 -17.49 -2.88 -4.65
N LEU A 213 -16.95 -2.96 -3.44
CA LEU A 213 -15.53 -2.79 -3.19
C LEU A 213 -14.68 -3.87 -3.90
N ARG A 214 -15.16 -5.12 -3.98
CA ARG A 214 -14.45 -6.19 -4.71
C ARG A 214 -14.44 -5.93 -6.21
N GLU A 215 -15.54 -5.43 -6.76
CA GLU A 215 -15.64 -5.04 -8.17
C GLU A 215 -14.71 -3.86 -8.49
N GLU A 216 -14.69 -2.84 -7.63
CA GLU A 216 -13.79 -1.69 -7.73
C GLU A 216 -12.32 -2.11 -7.73
N VAL A 217 -11.92 -2.95 -6.77
CA VAL A 217 -10.55 -3.45 -6.70
C VAL A 217 -10.21 -4.31 -7.92
N ALA A 218 -11.15 -5.12 -8.42
CA ALA A 218 -10.94 -5.90 -9.64
C ALA A 218 -10.72 -5.00 -10.87
N LEU A 219 -11.48 -3.91 -10.98
CA LEU A 219 -11.32 -2.89 -12.01
C LEU A 219 -9.97 -2.16 -11.88
N ALA A 220 -9.60 -1.73 -10.68
CA ALA A 220 -8.32 -1.09 -10.40
C ALA A 220 -7.13 -1.98 -10.80
N ILE A 221 -7.18 -3.28 -10.48
CA ILE A 221 -6.16 -4.26 -10.90
C ILE A 221 -6.06 -4.34 -12.43
N ARG A 222 -7.20 -4.31 -13.13
CA ARG A 222 -7.25 -4.37 -14.60
C ARG A 222 -6.59 -3.13 -15.23
N ILE A 223 -6.83 -1.96 -14.66
CA ILE A 223 -6.25 -0.68 -15.11
C ILE A 223 -4.75 -0.61 -14.81
N LEU A 224 -4.36 -0.97 -13.59
CA LEU A 224 -2.97 -0.85 -13.14
C LEU A 224 -2.04 -1.86 -13.81
N GLY A 225 -2.54 -3.04 -14.17
CA GLY A 225 -1.75 -4.11 -14.77
C GLY A 225 -0.89 -3.62 -15.93
N PRO A 226 -1.46 -3.05 -17.01
CA PRO A 226 -0.70 -2.49 -18.12
C PRO A 226 0.28 -1.39 -17.70
N MET A 227 -0.13 -0.45 -16.84
CA MET A 227 0.66 0.73 -16.46
C MET A 227 1.98 0.34 -15.79
N VAL A 228 1.92 -0.57 -14.82
CA VAL A 228 3.10 -0.97 -14.04
C VAL A 228 3.82 -2.18 -14.63
N SER A 229 3.24 -2.87 -15.62
CA SER A 229 3.83 -4.10 -16.18
C SER A 229 5.20 -3.86 -16.81
N LYS A 230 5.38 -2.73 -17.52
CA LYS A 230 6.62 -2.40 -18.23
C LYS A 230 7.80 -2.22 -17.28
N PRO A 231 7.76 -1.32 -16.28
CA PRO A 231 8.90 -1.16 -15.35
C PRO A 231 9.22 -2.45 -14.59
N ILE A 232 8.20 -3.25 -14.22
CA ILE A 232 8.42 -4.55 -13.59
C ILE A 232 9.14 -5.53 -14.53
N GLN A 233 8.79 -5.54 -15.83
CA GLN A 233 9.45 -6.41 -16.81
C GLN A 233 10.89 -5.99 -17.09
N VAL A 234 11.16 -4.68 -17.08
CA VAL A 234 12.52 -4.13 -17.19
C VAL A 234 13.36 -4.52 -15.97
N ALA A 235 12.85 -4.35 -14.75
CA ALA A 235 13.52 -4.75 -13.52
C ALA A 235 13.84 -6.25 -13.48
N ARG A 236 12.96 -7.08 -14.05
CA ARG A 236 13.18 -8.54 -14.22
C ARG A 236 14.23 -8.92 -15.27
N GLY A 237 14.82 -7.97 -15.98
CA GLY A 237 15.69 -8.23 -17.12
C GLY A 237 14.99 -8.89 -18.32
N LYS A 238 13.64 -8.93 -18.34
CA LYS A 238 12.84 -9.54 -19.42
C LYS A 238 12.67 -8.60 -20.61
N MET A 239 12.73 -7.30 -20.37
CA MET A 239 12.84 -6.28 -21.41
C MET A 239 14.18 -5.57 -21.23
N THR A 240 15.07 -5.68 -22.22
CA THR A 240 16.19 -4.76 -22.30
C THR A 240 15.64 -3.39 -22.67
N ASN A 241 16.07 -2.33 -21.97
CA ASN A 241 15.91 -0.94 -22.42
C ASN A 241 16.78 -0.77 -23.68
N SER A 242 16.44 -1.48 -24.75
CA SER A 242 17.10 -1.38 -26.03
C SER A 242 16.64 -0.07 -26.65
N GLY A 243 17.41 0.98 -26.34
CA GLY A 243 17.55 2.10 -27.24
C GLY A 243 17.79 1.54 -28.64
N PHE A 244 16.97 2.00 -29.59
CA PHE A 244 16.96 1.59 -30.97
C PHE A 244 16.37 0.18 -31.24
N ARG A 245 15.07 0.19 -31.60
CA ARG A 245 14.35 -0.95 -32.17
C ARG A 245 14.32 -0.76 -33.69
N PHE A 246 14.84 -1.73 -34.44
CA PHE A 246 14.81 -1.63 -35.90
C PHE A 246 13.36 -1.77 -36.41
N PRO A 247 12.94 -1.00 -37.44
CA PRO A 247 11.55 -0.97 -37.92
C PRO A 247 10.94 -2.33 -38.31
N TRP A 248 11.77 -3.33 -38.60
CA TRP A 248 11.36 -4.68 -39.01
C TRP A 248 11.30 -5.71 -37.88
N GLN A 249 11.60 -5.34 -36.63
CA GLN A 249 11.51 -6.22 -35.45
C GLN A 249 10.14 -6.18 -34.75
N THR A 250 9.07 -5.87 -35.49
CA THR A 250 7.69 -6.08 -35.03
C THR A 250 7.45 -7.58 -34.92
N ASN A 251 7.66 -8.13 -33.72
CA ASN A 251 7.13 -9.45 -33.40
C ASN A 251 5.61 -9.38 -33.49
N ASP A 252 4.99 -10.22 -34.32
CA ASP A 252 3.54 -10.47 -34.46
C ASP A 252 2.84 -10.98 -33.17
N ARG A 253 3.47 -10.80 -32.01
CA ARG A 253 2.91 -10.97 -30.68
C ARG A 253 2.84 -9.61 -29.99
N GLU A 254 2.19 -8.63 -30.61
CA GLU A 254 1.46 -7.64 -29.84
C GLU A 254 0.31 -8.36 -29.17
N ALA A 255 0.59 -8.94 -28.00
CA ALA A 255 -0.44 -9.31 -27.05
C ALA A 255 -1.20 -8.03 -26.71
N SER A 256 -2.34 -7.81 -27.37
CA SER A 256 -3.35 -6.78 -27.13
C SER A 256 -2.84 -5.69 -26.18
N TYR A 257 -2.00 -4.79 -26.70
CA TYR A 257 -1.71 -3.56 -25.99
C TYR A 257 -3.04 -2.83 -25.93
N VAL A 258 -3.75 -2.99 -24.81
CA VAL A 258 -4.96 -2.23 -24.59
C VAL A 258 -4.46 -0.81 -24.38
N ASP A 259 -4.74 0.06 -25.35
CA ASP A 259 -4.42 1.47 -25.21
C ASP A 259 -5.05 1.91 -23.88
N PRO A 260 -4.29 2.52 -22.95
CA PRO A 260 -4.86 3.03 -21.71
C PRO A 260 -6.06 3.97 -21.94
N ARG A 261 -6.19 4.53 -23.16
CA ARG A 261 -7.35 5.29 -23.61
C ARG A 261 -8.60 4.41 -23.82
N ASP A 262 -8.45 3.19 -24.31
CA ASP A 262 -9.56 2.25 -24.55
C ASP A 262 -10.06 1.61 -23.24
N VAL A 263 -9.19 1.48 -22.22
CA VAL A 263 -9.62 1.04 -20.86
C VAL A 263 -10.50 2.10 -20.19
N ALA A 264 -10.32 3.38 -20.55
CA ALA A 264 -10.97 4.50 -19.90
C ALA A 264 -12.42 4.75 -20.34
N GLU A 265 -12.90 4.15 -21.45
CA GLU A 265 -14.28 4.37 -21.92
C GLU A 265 -15.36 3.82 -20.98
N GLY A 266 -15.04 2.88 -20.06
CA GLY A 266 -15.98 2.36 -19.06
C GLY A 266 -15.81 2.89 -17.63
N LEU A 267 -14.83 3.76 -17.38
CA LEU A 267 -14.54 4.27 -16.03
C LEU A 267 -15.46 5.40 -15.57
N PRO A 268 -15.80 6.40 -16.40
CA PRO A 268 -16.70 7.48 -15.99
C PRO A 268 -18.07 6.95 -15.56
N GLU A 269 -18.58 5.91 -16.23
CA GLU A 269 -19.87 5.30 -15.90
C GLU A 269 -19.83 4.53 -14.57
N ALA A 270 -18.75 3.79 -14.30
CA ALA A 270 -18.56 3.11 -13.03
C ALA A 270 -18.39 4.08 -11.84
N VAL A 271 -17.78 5.25 -12.06
CA VAL A 271 -17.60 6.29 -11.04
C VAL A 271 -18.86 7.13 -10.85
N ASN A 272 -19.61 7.42 -11.92
CA ASN A 272 -20.85 8.20 -11.83
C ASN A 272 -21.98 7.42 -11.15
N LEU A 273 -22.04 6.10 -11.30
CA LEU A 273 -22.99 5.25 -10.57
C LEU A 273 -22.81 5.32 -9.04
N LEU A 274 -21.65 5.78 -8.54
CA LEU A 274 -21.31 5.90 -7.12
C LEU A 274 -21.63 7.27 -6.51
N VAL A 275 -21.76 8.32 -7.34
CA VAL A 275 -22.14 9.66 -6.84
C VAL A 275 -23.66 9.75 -6.63
N ASP A 276 -24.40 8.89 -7.32
CA ASP A 276 -25.87 8.85 -7.33
C ASP A 276 -26.48 7.74 -6.43
N SER A 277 -25.67 6.95 -5.72
CA SER A 277 -26.09 5.88 -4.79
C SER A 277 -25.80 6.23 -3.33
#